data_AF-A0AAV8Y432-F1
#
_entry.id   AF-A0AAV8Y432-F1
#
_cell.length_a   1.000
_cell.length_b   1.000
_cell.length_c   1.000
_cell.angle_alpha   90.00
_cell.angle_beta   90.00
_cell.angle_gamma   90.00
#
_symmetry.space_group_name_H-M   'P 1'
#
loop_
_entity.id
_entity.type
_entity.pdbx_description
1 polymer ?
#
loop_
_entity_poly.entity_id
_entity_poly.type
_entity_poly.pdbx_seq_one_letter_code
_entity_poly.pdbx_strand_id
1 'polypeptide(L)'
;MKSLPGSPTEEDITTNKYDSKPAATLKAGPSDYYTVGTVLILIRLVSEYCVCAYDLQPLAPVIGRNLAELLRTFNSRSCQLVLGAGALRTAGLKTITSTNLALASRSLQLVLWMIPMVRAHFATLTTDPLASFDVVEKDIGHHVQQLESKVLSIIDTLLVDQLNVWDAKPPVPSKQFRNISRHLTKLHEAVSSVLPEEQINDIYEVIHKNFKTRIREQLVKMNIQNNGGPQHGVVTAEIIFYLETMRTLRALPEKYLSDRAMDYIWTR
;
A
#
# COMPACT_ATOMS: atom_id res chain seq x y z
N MET A 1 -13.00 1.94 -39.40
CA MET A 1 -13.67 2.51 -38.22
C MET A 1 -14.65 1.46 -37.70
N LYS A 2 -14.37 0.85 -36.54
CA LYS A 2 -15.35 -0.01 -35.87
C LYS A 2 -16.25 0.92 -35.06
N SER A 3 -17.54 0.95 -35.37
CA SER A 3 -18.55 1.74 -34.68
C SER A 3 -18.62 1.37 -33.20
N LEU A 4 -18.91 2.38 -32.38
CA LEU A 4 -19.20 2.20 -30.95
C LEU A 4 -20.41 1.26 -30.79
N PRO A 5 -20.42 0.39 -29.77
CA PRO A 5 -21.60 -0.42 -29.46
C PRO A 5 -22.78 0.49 -29.08
N GLY A 6 -23.97 0.15 -29.58
CA GLY A 6 -25.20 0.88 -29.29
C GLY A 6 -25.62 0.80 -27.83
N SER A 7 -26.47 1.72 -27.40
CA SER A 7 -27.07 1.71 -26.06
C SER A 7 -27.90 0.43 -25.84
N PRO A 8 -27.88 -0.14 -24.62
CA PRO A 8 -28.64 -1.35 -24.31
C PRO A 8 -30.14 -1.14 -24.53
N THR A 9 -30.80 -2.14 -25.09
CA THR A 9 -32.25 -2.16 -25.27
C THR A 9 -32.93 -2.84 -24.08
N GLU A 10 -34.22 -2.58 -23.84
CA GLU A 10 -34.97 -3.19 -22.74
C GLU A 10 -34.99 -4.73 -22.79
N GLU A 11 -34.77 -5.34 -23.96
CA GLU A 11 -34.64 -6.80 -24.11
C GLU A 11 -33.33 -7.34 -23.53
N ASP A 12 -32.23 -6.56 -23.50
CA ASP A 12 -30.94 -6.95 -22.92
C ASP A 12 -31.00 -7.11 -21.39
N ILE A 13 -32.02 -6.51 -20.75
CA ILE A 13 -32.24 -6.55 -19.30
C ILE A 13 -32.85 -7.90 -18.86
N THR A 14 -33.54 -8.60 -19.76
CA THR A 14 -34.28 -9.84 -19.44
C THR A 14 -33.50 -11.12 -19.67
N THR A 15 -32.42 -11.08 -20.46
CA THR A 15 -31.46 -12.19 -20.54
C THR A 15 -30.33 -11.95 -19.56
N ASN A 16 -30.14 -12.85 -18.60
CA ASN A 16 -28.99 -12.93 -17.67
C ASN A 16 -27.63 -13.03 -18.42
N LYS A 17 -27.23 -12.01 -19.16
CA LYS A 17 -25.93 -11.90 -19.84
C LYS A 17 -24.88 -11.15 -19.01
N TYR A 18 -25.27 -10.65 -17.83
CA TYR A 18 -24.37 -9.98 -16.89
C TYR A 18 -24.41 -10.63 -15.49
N ASP A 19 -24.34 -11.96 -15.43
CA ASP A 19 -23.97 -12.71 -14.20
C ASP A 19 -22.44 -12.59 -13.91
N SER A 20 -21.84 -11.45 -14.23
CA SER A 20 -20.47 -11.15 -13.86
C SER A 20 -20.51 -10.62 -12.43
N LYS A 21 -20.02 -11.41 -11.46
CA LYS A 21 -19.66 -10.88 -10.15
C LYS A 21 -18.90 -9.55 -10.36
N PRO A 22 -19.25 -8.47 -9.65
CA PRO A 22 -18.57 -7.19 -9.84
C PRO A 22 -17.06 -7.41 -9.69
N ALA A 23 -16.31 -6.97 -10.69
CA ALA A 23 -14.86 -7.15 -10.70
C ALA A 23 -14.28 -6.45 -9.46
N ALA A 24 -13.55 -7.20 -8.63
CA ALA A 24 -12.91 -6.66 -7.43
C ALA A 24 -11.79 -5.65 -7.77
N THR A 25 -11.31 -5.71 -9.02
CA THR A 25 -10.25 -4.87 -9.56
C THR A 25 -10.73 -4.04 -10.75
N LEU A 26 -10.23 -2.81 -10.84
CA LEU A 26 -10.37 -1.93 -12.00
C LEU A 26 -9.04 -1.91 -12.75
N LYS A 27 -9.07 -2.21 -14.04
CA LYS A 27 -7.90 -2.12 -14.90
C LYS A 27 -7.70 -0.68 -15.37
N ALA A 28 -6.55 -0.09 -15.04
CA ALA A 28 -6.18 1.27 -15.43
C ALA A 28 -4.78 1.25 -16.05
N GLY A 29 -4.73 1.36 -17.39
CA GLY A 29 -3.50 1.19 -18.15
C GLY A 29 -2.91 -0.22 -18.01
N PRO A 30 -1.62 -0.38 -17.69
CA PRO A 30 -0.98 -1.68 -17.51
C PRO A 30 -1.29 -2.35 -16.15
N SER A 31 -1.94 -1.63 -15.23
CA SER A 31 -2.06 -2.03 -13.83
C SER A 31 -3.50 -2.34 -13.42
N ASP A 32 -3.67 -3.35 -12.57
CA ASP A 32 -4.94 -3.66 -11.93
C ASP A 32 -5.01 -3.03 -10.54
N TYR A 33 -6.07 -2.28 -10.27
CA TYR A 33 -6.29 -1.58 -9.00
C TYR A 33 -7.40 -2.26 -8.22
N TYR A 34 -7.12 -2.72 -7.00
CA TYR A 34 -8.18 -3.14 -6.11
C TYR A 34 -9.02 -1.92 -5.72
N THR A 35 -10.34 -1.99 -5.93
CA THR A 35 -11.19 -0.80 -5.80
C THR A 35 -12.10 -0.86 -4.59
N VAL A 36 -12.25 0.31 -3.95
CA VAL A 36 -13.23 0.56 -2.90
C VAL A 36 -14.35 1.42 -3.51
N GLY A 37 -15.60 1.18 -3.13
CA GLY A 37 -16.75 1.88 -3.71
C GLY A 37 -16.61 3.41 -3.74
N THR A 38 -16.01 4.01 -2.70
CA THR A 38 -15.81 5.46 -2.61
C THR A 38 -14.91 6.02 -3.73
N VAL A 39 -13.84 5.33 -4.11
CA VAL A 39 -12.97 5.82 -5.21
C VAL A 39 -13.67 5.66 -6.57
N LEU A 40 -14.52 4.65 -6.74
CA LEU A 40 -15.34 4.50 -7.95
C LEU A 40 -16.35 5.63 -8.11
N ILE A 41 -16.99 6.05 -7.00
CA ILE A 41 -17.86 7.23 -6.99
C ILE A 41 -17.07 8.48 -7.37
N LEU A 42 -15.86 8.65 -6.82
CA LEU A 42 -15.00 9.78 -7.18
C LEU A 42 -14.65 9.79 -8.68
N ILE A 43 -14.30 8.65 -9.26
CA ILE A 43 -14.01 8.54 -10.70
C ILE A 43 -15.20 8.99 -11.55
N ARG A 44 -16.40 8.55 -11.16
CA ARG A 44 -17.63 8.97 -11.84
C ARG A 44 -17.83 10.48 -11.75
N LEU A 45 -17.66 11.07 -10.56
CA LEU A 45 -17.73 12.52 -10.39
C LEU A 45 -16.68 13.24 -11.25
N VAL A 46 -15.43 12.77 -11.27
CA VAL A 46 -14.37 13.32 -12.13
C VAL A 46 -14.80 13.32 -13.60
N SER A 47 -15.38 12.21 -14.07
CA SER A 47 -15.90 12.10 -15.44
C SER A 47 -17.03 13.10 -15.70
N GLU A 48 -17.97 13.27 -14.77
CA GLU A 48 -19.07 14.23 -14.89
C GLU A 48 -18.55 15.69 -14.95
N TYR A 49 -17.51 16.02 -14.19
CA TYR A 49 -16.84 17.33 -14.29
C TYR A 49 -16.16 17.52 -15.65
N CYS A 50 -15.50 16.50 -16.20
CA CYS A 50 -14.89 16.57 -17.52
C CYS A 50 -15.92 16.80 -18.64
N VAL A 51 -17.06 16.09 -18.59
CA VAL A 51 -18.18 16.28 -19.54
C VAL A 51 -18.76 17.68 -19.40
N CYS A 52 -19.04 18.12 -18.17
CA CYS A 52 -19.56 19.47 -17.91
C CYS A 52 -18.61 20.56 -18.44
N ALA A 53 -17.30 20.42 -18.27
CA ALA A 53 -16.32 21.36 -18.81
C ALA A 53 -16.30 21.39 -20.35
N TYR A 54 -16.53 20.23 -20.99
CA TYR A 54 -16.62 20.13 -22.44
C TYR A 54 -17.88 20.82 -22.98
N ASP A 55 -19.03 20.59 -22.36
CA ASP A 55 -20.31 21.17 -22.76
C ASP A 55 -20.36 22.69 -22.49
N LEU A 56 -19.69 23.15 -21.43
CA LEU A 56 -19.67 24.54 -20.98
C LEU A 56 -18.25 25.13 -21.02
N GLN A 57 -17.60 25.10 -22.18
CA GLN A 57 -16.20 25.54 -22.35
C GLN A 57 -15.85 26.90 -21.73
N PRO A 58 -16.70 27.96 -21.83
CA PRO A 58 -16.41 29.24 -21.17
C PRO A 58 -16.26 29.14 -19.64
N LEU A 59 -16.82 28.10 -19.03
CA LEU A 59 -16.74 27.81 -17.59
C LEU A 59 -15.67 26.76 -17.25
N ALA A 60 -14.98 26.18 -18.24
CA ALA A 60 -13.96 25.15 -18.02
C ALA A 60 -12.89 25.54 -16.97
N PRO A 61 -12.38 26.80 -16.89
CA PRO A 61 -11.45 27.18 -15.84
C PRO A 61 -12.02 27.03 -14.42
N VAL A 62 -13.28 27.43 -14.24
CA VAL A 62 -13.98 27.36 -12.94
C VAL A 62 -14.28 25.92 -12.57
N ILE A 63 -14.76 25.14 -13.54
CA ILE A 63 -15.06 23.71 -13.36
C ILE A 63 -13.77 22.94 -13.00
N GLY A 64 -12.65 23.24 -13.66
CA GLY A 64 -11.34 22.64 -13.37
C GLY A 64 -10.85 22.94 -11.95
N ARG A 65 -10.98 24.20 -11.48
CA ARG A 65 -10.68 24.56 -10.09
C ARG A 65 -11.56 23.83 -9.07
N ASN A 66 -12.86 23.71 -9.36
CA ASN A 66 -13.79 22.99 -8.49
C ASN A 66 -13.48 21.48 -8.45
N LEU A 67 -13.06 20.89 -9.57
CA LEU A 67 -12.60 19.51 -9.62
C LEU A 67 -11.34 19.31 -8.78
N ALA A 68 -10.37 20.23 -8.86
CA ALA A 68 -9.18 20.18 -8.02
C ALA A 68 -9.53 20.28 -6.52
N GLU A 69 -10.52 21.09 -6.14
CA GLU A 69 -11.01 21.18 -4.75
C GLU A 69 -11.70 19.87 -4.29
N LEU A 70 -12.46 19.23 -5.16
CA LEU A 70 -13.05 17.92 -4.89
C LEU A 70 -11.97 16.87 -4.60
N LEU A 71 -10.92 16.81 -5.43
CA LEU A 71 -9.80 15.88 -5.24
C LEU A 71 -9.02 16.20 -3.94
N ARG A 72 -8.80 17.47 -3.63
CA ARG A 72 -8.19 17.91 -2.37
C ARG A 72 -9.02 17.48 -1.16
N THR A 73 -10.35 17.64 -1.25
CA THR A 73 -11.29 17.21 -0.20
C THR A 73 -11.22 15.69 0.00
N PHE A 74 -11.21 14.91 -1.08
CA PHE A 74 -11.05 13.46 -1.01
C PHE A 74 -9.75 13.05 -0.33
N ASN A 75 -8.63 13.68 -0.69
CA ASN A 75 -7.31 13.43 -0.08
C ASN A 75 -7.33 13.73 1.43
N SER A 76 -7.82 14.93 1.80
CA SER A 76 -7.92 15.38 3.19
C SER A 76 -8.78 14.47 4.05
N ARG A 77 -9.96 14.08 3.56
CA ARG A 77 -10.85 13.15 4.27
C ARG A 77 -10.26 11.75 4.40
N SER A 78 -9.60 11.25 3.36
CA SER A 78 -8.92 9.95 3.41
C SER A 78 -7.82 9.96 4.48
N CYS A 79 -7.02 11.03 4.53
CA CYS A 79 -5.97 11.20 5.55
C CYS A 79 -6.55 11.23 6.96
N GLN A 80 -7.58 12.04 7.20
CA GLN A 80 -8.26 12.12 8.50
C GLN A 80 -8.84 10.79 8.96
N LEU A 81 -9.48 10.05 8.06
CA LEU A 81 -10.11 8.77 8.40
C LEU A 81 -9.09 7.70 8.72
N VAL A 82 -8.01 7.63 7.94
CA VAL A 82 -7.03 6.53 7.99
C VAL A 82 -5.85 6.87 8.90
N LEU A 83 -5.06 7.89 8.57
CA LEU A 83 -3.90 8.30 9.37
C LEU A 83 -4.31 9.04 10.64
N GLY A 84 -5.36 9.86 10.58
CA GLY A 84 -5.94 10.57 11.73
C GLY A 84 -6.84 9.73 12.62
N ALA A 85 -6.96 8.43 12.34
CA ALA A 85 -7.83 7.48 13.04
C ALA A 85 -9.31 7.94 13.17
N GLY A 86 -9.76 8.82 12.27
CA GLY A 86 -11.13 9.34 12.26
C GLY A 86 -12.16 8.23 12.09
N ALA A 87 -11.85 7.20 11.30
CA ALA A 87 -12.74 6.07 11.06
C ALA A 87 -13.06 5.26 12.33
N LEU A 88 -12.22 5.32 13.38
CA LEU A 88 -12.54 4.69 14.66
C LEU A 88 -13.76 5.36 15.32
N ARG A 89 -13.88 6.68 15.17
CA ARG A 89 -14.96 7.49 15.76
C ARG A 89 -16.19 7.57 14.85
N THR A 90 -15.98 7.74 13.56
CA THR A 90 -17.06 8.05 12.60
C THR A 90 -17.62 6.82 11.90
N ALA A 91 -16.83 5.75 11.76
CA ALA A 91 -17.24 4.51 11.09
C ALA A 91 -17.32 3.30 12.06
N GLY A 92 -17.07 3.51 13.36
CA GLY A 92 -17.18 2.47 14.39
C GLY A 92 -16.13 1.35 14.29
N LEU A 93 -15.03 1.59 13.57
CA LEU A 93 -13.94 0.61 13.49
C LEU A 93 -13.22 0.49 14.84
N LYS A 94 -12.87 -0.74 15.24
CA LYS A 94 -12.06 -0.96 16.45
C LYS A 94 -10.59 -0.60 16.26
N THR A 95 -10.06 -0.77 15.05
CA THR A 95 -8.67 -0.48 14.72
C THR A 95 -8.53 -0.16 13.22
N ILE A 96 -7.47 0.57 12.87
CA ILE A 96 -7.04 0.76 11.48
C ILE A 96 -6.07 -0.38 11.14
N THR A 97 -6.48 -1.27 10.24
CA THR A 97 -5.69 -2.46 9.85
C THR A 97 -4.71 -2.15 8.72
N SER A 98 -3.73 -3.03 8.50
CA SER A 98 -2.83 -2.92 7.32
C SER A 98 -3.60 -3.01 6.00
N THR A 99 -4.71 -3.75 5.95
CA THR A 99 -5.60 -3.78 4.78
C THR A 99 -6.22 -2.42 4.52
N ASN A 100 -6.67 -1.69 5.57
CA ASN A 100 -7.20 -0.33 5.41
C ASN A 100 -6.14 0.62 4.84
N LEU A 101 -4.89 0.51 5.32
CA LEU A 101 -3.76 1.31 4.80
C LEU A 101 -3.48 1.00 3.33
N ALA A 102 -3.42 -0.29 2.95
CA ALA A 102 -3.20 -0.72 1.58
C ALA A 102 -4.31 -0.26 0.63
N LEU A 103 -5.58 -0.41 1.03
CA LEU A 103 -6.74 0.04 0.23
C LEU A 103 -6.77 1.55 0.05
N ALA A 104 -6.46 2.32 1.10
CA ALA A 104 -6.34 3.77 1.01
C ALA A 104 -5.21 4.17 0.05
N SER A 105 -4.04 3.52 0.17
CA SER A 105 -2.89 3.77 -0.71
C SER A 105 -3.24 3.49 -2.17
N ARG A 106 -3.83 2.33 -2.49
CA ARG A 106 -4.23 2.00 -3.87
C ARG A 106 -5.31 2.90 -4.43
N SER A 107 -6.27 3.32 -3.60
CA SER A 107 -7.29 4.29 -4.01
C SER A 107 -6.66 5.62 -4.42
N LEU A 108 -5.69 6.11 -3.64
CA LEU A 108 -4.97 7.35 -3.94
C LEU A 108 -4.05 7.21 -5.16
N GLN A 109 -3.37 6.08 -5.33
CA GLN A 109 -2.56 5.80 -6.53
C GLN A 109 -3.41 5.76 -7.81
N LEU A 110 -4.66 5.28 -7.73
CA LEU A 110 -5.60 5.34 -8.86
C LEU A 110 -5.97 6.79 -9.20
N VAL A 111 -6.19 7.62 -8.18
CA VAL A 111 -6.43 9.06 -8.35
C VAL A 111 -5.21 9.77 -8.94
N LEU A 112 -3.99 9.42 -8.51
CA LEU A 112 -2.77 9.95 -9.14
C LEU A 112 -2.69 9.58 -10.62
N TRP A 113 -3.00 8.32 -10.95
CA TRP A 113 -2.95 7.84 -12.33
C TRP A 113 -3.92 8.59 -13.26
N MET A 114 -5.09 9.02 -12.76
CA MET A 114 -6.05 9.76 -13.60
C MET A 114 -5.74 11.24 -13.79
N ILE A 115 -5.01 11.89 -12.87
CA ILE A 115 -4.76 13.34 -12.91
C ILE A 115 -4.12 13.81 -14.24
N PRO A 116 -3.11 13.13 -14.82
CA PRO A 116 -2.55 13.51 -16.11
C PRO A 116 -3.58 13.54 -17.25
N MET A 117 -4.51 12.58 -17.30
CA MET A 117 -5.57 12.55 -18.31
C MET A 117 -6.59 13.67 -18.12
N VAL A 118 -6.95 13.95 -16.86
CA VAL A 118 -7.82 15.09 -16.53
C VAL A 118 -7.15 16.40 -16.94
N ARG A 119 -5.87 16.60 -16.62
CA ARG A 119 -5.12 17.80 -17.06
C ARG A 119 -5.11 17.95 -18.57
N ALA A 120 -4.79 16.87 -19.29
CA ALA A 120 -4.77 16.88 -20.75
C ALA A 120 -6.14 17.26 -21.33
N HIS A 121 -7.24 16.75 -20.76
CA HIS A 121 -8.60 17.13 -21.15
C HIS A 121 -8.84 18.63 -20.98
N PHE A 122 -8.61 19.17 -19.79
CA PHE A 122 -8.83 20.61 -19.53
C PHE A 122 -7.92 21.52 -20.38
N ALA A 123 -6.69 21.09 -20.68
CA ALA A 123 -5.79 21.85 -21.55
C ALA A 123 -6.32 22.02 -22.99
N THR A 124 -7.25 21.16 -23.43
CA THR A 124 -7.94 21.35 -24.73
C THR A 124 -9.08 22.36 -24.68
N LEU A 125 -9.55 22.73 -23.48
CA LEU A 125 -10.76 23.53 -23.26
C LEU A 125 -10.45 24.95 -22.76
N THR A 126 -9.27 25.16 -22.17
CA THR A 126 -8.88 26.43 -21.57
C THR A 126 -7.38 26.68 -21.68
N THR A 127 -6.98 27.95 -21.77
CA THR A 127 -5.58 28.40 -21.66
C THR A 127 -5.12 28.63 -20.22
N ASP A 128 -6.05 28.64 -19.25
CA ASP A 128 -5.74 28.63 -17.82
C ASP A 128 -4.95 27.35 -17.47
N PRO A 129 -3.73 27.45 -16.92
CA PRO A 129 -2.87 26.30 -16.66
C PRO A 129 -3.39 25.37 -15.55
N LEU A 130 -4.38 25.80 -14.76
CA LEU A 130 -4.98 25.00 -13.68
C LEU A 130 -3.94 24.36 -12.73
N ALA A 131 -2.94 25.15 -12.32
CA ALA A 131 -1.84 24.75 -11.42
C ALA A 131 -2.31 24.11 -10.09
N SER A 132 -3.60 24.27 -9.74
CA SER A 132 -4.22 23.55 -8.62
C SER A 132 -4.13 22.02 -8.74
N PHE A 133 -4.09 21.46 -9.97
CA PHE A 133 -3.91 20.01 -10.16
C PHE A 133 -2.51 19.55 -9.77
N ASP A 134 -1.47 20.36 -9.99
CA ASP A 134 -0.09 20.01 -9.62
C ASP A 134 0.06 19.93 -8.10
N VAL A 135 -0.59 20.86 -7.39
CA VAL A 135 -0.65 20.84 -5.91
C VAL A 135 -1.37 19.58 -5.43
N VAL A 136 -2.53 19.25 -6.02
CA VAL A 136 -3.30 18.05 -5.67
C VAL A 136 -2.50 16.77 -5.92
N GLU A 137 -1.82 16.66 -7.07
CA GLU A 137 -0.98 15.52 -7.41
C GLU A 137 0.15 15.34 -6.38
N LYS A 138 0.85 16.42 -6.05
CA LYS A 138 1.91 16.41 -5.04
C LYS A 138 1.38 15.98 -3.67
N ASP A 139 0.27 16.55 -3.23
CA ASP A 139 -0.31 16.28 -1.91
C ASP A 139 -0.80 14.83 -1.79
N ILE A 140 -1.39 14.28 -2.85
CA ILE A 140 -1.82 12.87 -2.88
C ILE A 140 -0.59 11.95 -2.90
N GLY A 141 0.44 12.28 -3.69
CA GLY A 141 1.71 11.54 -3.72
C GLY A 141 2.36 11.47 -2.34
N HIS A 142 2.41 12.59 -1.63
CA HIS A 142 2.91 12.63 -0.25
C HIS A 142 2.07 11.76 0.69
N HIS A 143 0.74 11.79 0.57
CA HIS A 143 -0.13 10.97 1.41
C HIS A 143 0.08 9.46 1.16
N VAL A 144 0.29 9.03 -0.09
CA VAL A 144 0.66 7.64 -0.41
C VAL A 144 1.94 7.23 0.33
N GLN A 145 2.97 8.07 0.32
CA GLN A 145 4.23 7.82 1.04
C GLN A 145 4.03 7.75 2.56
N GLN A 146 3.16 8.58 3.13
CA GLN A 146 2.84 8.55 4.56
C GLN A 146 2.13 7.26 4.97
N LEU A 147 1.24 6.72 4.11
CA LEU A 147 0.57 5.44 4.35
C LEU A 147 1.57 4.27 4.35
N GLU A 148 2.49 4.24 3.39
CA GLU A 148 3.56 3.24 3.33
C GLU A 148 4.47 3.33 4.57
N SER A 149 4.91 4.54 4.91
CA SER A 149 5.70 4.80 6.11
C SER A 149 5.00 4.32 7.38
N LYS A 150 3.66 4.46 7.45
CA LYS A 150 2.88 3.96 8.58
C LYS A 150 2.89 2.44 8.66
N VAL A 151 2.77 1.73 7.54
CA VAL A 151 2.87 0.26 7.48
C VAL A 151 4.24 -0.19 8.01
N LEU A 152 5.31 0.42 7.49
CA LEU A 152 6.68 0.10 7.90
C LEU A 152 6.93 0.37 9.39
N SER A 153 6.43 1.50 9.91
CA SER A 153 6.53 1.87 11.32
C SER A 153 5.82 0.88 12.26
N ILE A 154 4.66 0.34 11.86
CA ILE A 154 3.94 -0.68 12.65
C ILE A 154 4.79 -1.94 12.80
N ILE A 155 5.43 -2.39 11.71
CA ILE A 155 6.31 -3.57 11.76
C ILE A 155 7.59 -3.28 12.51
N ASP A 156 8.25 -2.13 12.31
CA ASP A 156 9.47 -1.80 13.06
C ASP A 156 9.20 -1.75 14.56
N THR A 157 8.07 -1.18 14.97
CA THR A 157 7.64 -1.17 16.39
C THR A 157 7.50 -2.59 16.94
N LEU A 158 6.85 -3.48 16.19
CA LEU A 158 6.76 -4.90 16.56
C LEU A 158 8.15 -5.54 16.69
N LEU A 159 9.05 -5.30 15.73
CA LEU A 159 10.40 -5.87 15.76
C LEU A 159 11.14 -5.42 17.02
N VAL A 160 11.11 -4.12 17.33
CA VAL A 160 11.68 -3.54 18.55
C VAL A 160 11.09 -4.20 19.79
N ASP A 161 9.77 -4.28 19.89
CA ASP A 161 9.07 -4.86 21.05
C ASP A 161 9.42 -6.34 21.27
N GLN A 162 9.48 -7.13 20.19
CA GLN A 162 9.81 -8.56 20.30
C GLN A 162 11.30 -8.78 20.59
N LEU A 163 12.21 -8.05 19.94
CA LEU A 163 13.65 -8.27 20.07
C LEU A 163 14.22 -7.72 21.39
N ASN A 164 13.65 -6.65 21.95
CA ASN A 164 14.09 -6.08 23.22
C ASN A 164 13.94 -7.04 24.41
N VAL A 165 12.93 -7.90 24.37
CA VAL A 165 12.63 -8.90 25.41
C VAL A 165 13.08 -10.31 25.03
N TRP A 166 13.72 -10.47 23.87
CA TRP A 166 14.23 -11.75 23.42
C TRP A 166 15.59 -12.05 24.07
N ASP A 167 15.82 -13.34 24.32
CA ASP A 167 17.03 -13.89 24.91
C ASP A 167 17.46 -15.13 24.12
N ALA A 168 18.77 -15.29 23.92
CA ALA A 168 19.35 -16.31 23.05
C ALA A 168 19.47 -17.65 23.80
N LYS A 169 18.33 -18.26 24.10
CA LYS A 169 18.23 -19.57 24.77
C LYS A 169 17.11 -20.44 24.20
N PRO A 170 17.19 -21.77 24.37
CA PRO A 170 16.09 -22.68 24.02
C PRO A 170 14.79 -22.35 24.80
N PRO A 171 13.62 -22.69 24.24
CA PRO A 171 13.41 -23.40 22.98
C PRO A 171 13.50 -22.48 21.75
N VAL A 172 13.93 -23.05 20.60
CA VAL A 172 13.92 -22.41 19.28
C VAL A 172 12.88 -23.11 18.40
N PRO A 173 11.97 -22.38 17.71
CA PRO A 173 11.86 -20.93 17.67
C PRO A 173 11.24 -20.35 18.95
N SER A 174 11.83 -19.24 19.42
CA SER A 174 11.31 -18.53 20.58
C SER A 174 9.91 -17.98 20.33
N LYS A 175 9.22 -17.60 21.42
CA LYS A 175 7.91 -16.94 21.32
C LYS A 175 8.00 -15.65 20.49
N GLN A 176 9.09 -14.91 20.65
CA GLN A 176 9.36 -13.63 19.99
C GLN A 176 9.50 -13.82 18.48
N PHE A 177 10.33 -14.74 18.02
CA PHE A 177 10.49 -15.05 16.59
C PHE A 177 9.20 -15.60 15.96
N ARG A 178 8.46 -16.46 16.68
CA ARG A 178 7.12 -16.90 16.23
C ARG A 178 6.13 -15.74 16.10
N ASN A 179 6.17 -14.77 17.00
CA ASN A 179 5.32 -13.57 16.92
C ASN A 179 5.72 -12.69 15.73
N ILE A 180 7.01 -12.48 15.49
CA ILE A 180 7.51 -11.75 14.32
C ILE A 180 7.01 -12.42 13.04
N SER A 181 7.30 -13.71 12.88
CA SER A 181 6.88 -14.51 11.70
C SER A 181 5.36 -14.43 11.46
N ARG A 182 4.55 -14.58 12.52
CA ARG A 182 3.10 -14.46 12.44
C ARG A 182 2.64 -13.09 11.90
N HIS A 183 3.20 -12.00 12.39
CA HIS A 183 2.78 -10.67 11.94
C HIS A 183 3.28 -10.34 10.54
N LEU A 184 4.47 -10.81 10.16
CA LEU A 184 4.94 -10.70 8.78
C LEU A 184 4.03 -11.44 7.81
N THR A 185 3.55 -12.62 8.21
CA THR A 185 2.56 -13.39 7.42
C THR A 185 1.23 -12.65 7.31
N LYS A 186 0.71 -12.13 8.44
CA LYS A 186 -0.54 -11.34 8.43
C LYS A 186 -0.44 -10.05 7.61
N LEU A 187 0.71 -9.37 7.66
CA LEU A 187 0.94 -8.22 6.81
C LEU A 187 0.86 -8.64 5.34
N HIS A 188 1.53 -9.75 4.98
CA HIS A 188 1.57 -10.25 3.61
C HIS A 188 0.16 -10.54 3.09
N GLU A 189 -0.64 -11.26 3.87
CA GLU A 189 -2.05 -11.53 3.56
C GLU A 189 -2.85 -10.24 3.33
N ALA A 190 -2.62 -9.23 4.17
CA ALA A 190 -3.32 -7.95 4.11
C ALA A 190 -2.93 -7.10 2.89
N VAL A 191 -1.68 -7.14 2.44
CA VAL A 191 -1.18 -6.30 1.34
C VAL A 191 -1.19 -6.99 -0.01
N SER A 192 -1.00 -8.31 -0.07
CA SER A 192 -0.86 -9.05 -1.34
C SER A 192 -2.13 -9.16 -2.16
N SER A 193 -3.28 -8.98 -1.52
CA SER A 193 -4.57 -8.92 -2.20
C SER A 193 -4.82 -7.55 -2.85
N VAL A 194 -4.01 -6.54 -2.55
CA VAL A 194 -4.31 -5.13 -2.85
C VAL A 194 -3.19 -4.43 -3.62
N LEU A 195 -1.94 -4.64 -3.21
CA LEU A 195 -0.76 -3.99 -3.77
C LEU A 195 -0.15 -4.80 -4.93
N PRO A 196 0.51 -4.14 -5.89
CA PRO A 196 1.34 -4.81 -6.88
C PRO A 196 2.55 -5.50 -6.24
N GLU A 197 3.04 -6.56 -6.88
CA GLU A 197 4.19 -7.34 -6.41
C GLU A 197 5.45 -6.50 -6.16
N GLU A 198 5.71 -5.51 -7.01
CA GLU A 198 6.83 -4.58 -6.85
C GLU A 198 6.77 -3.81 -5.52
N GLN A 199 5.61 -3.23 -5.19
CA GLN A 199 5.44 -2.50 -3.92
C GLN A 199 5.53 -3.43 -2.71
N ILE A 200 5.09 -4.68 -2.85
CA ILE A 200 5.22 -5.69 -1.79
C ILE A 200 6.72 -5.98 -1.57
N ASN A 201 7.48 -6.19 -2.64
CA ASN A 201 8.92 -6.42 -2.57
C ASN A 201 9.64 -5.26 -1.86
N ASP A 202 9.33 -4.01 -2.23
CA ASP A 202 9.92 -2.82 -1.61
C ASP A 202 9.64 -2.75 -0.10
N ILE A 203 8.38 -2.97 0.30
CA ILE A 203 7.97 -2.99 1.72
C ILE A 203 8.75 -4.07 2.48
N TYR A 204 8.82 -5.29 1.94
CA TYR A 204 9.50 -6.39 2.60
C TYR A 204 11.02 -6.22 2.62
N GLU A 205 11.61 -5.51 1.65
CA GLU A 205 13.05 -5.22 1.63
C GLU A 205 13.42 -4.29 2.78
N VAL A 206 12.62 -3.24 3.00
CA VAL A 206 12.81 -2.33 4.13
C VAL A 206 12.60 -3.05 5.45
N ILE A 207 11.56 -3.89 5.57
CA ILE A 207 11.31 -4.69 6.78
C ILE A 207 12.49 -5.62 7.07
N HIS A 208 13.01 -6.31 6.05
CA HIS A 208 14.13 -7.23 6.20
C HIS A 208 15.42 -6.50 6.60
N LYS A 209 15.68 -5.33 6.01
CA LYS A 209 16.78 -4.46 6.42
C LYS A 209 16.65 -4.05 7.89
N ASN A 210 15.47 -3.57 8.31
CA ASN A 210 15.22 -3.17 9.69
C ASN A 210 15.41 -4.35 10.65
N PHE A 211 14.88 -5.53 10.33
CA PHE A 211 15.11 -6.74 11.12
C PHE A 211 16.60 -7.04 11.32
N LYS A 212 17.41 -7.00 10.24
CA LYS A 212 18.86 -7.21 10.32
C LYS A 212 19.56 -6.18 11.23
N THR A 213 19.18 -4.91 11.12
CA THR A 213 19.72 -3.87 11.99
C THR A 213 19.36 -4.12 13.46
N ARG A 214 18.09 -4.40 13.76
CA ARG A 214 17.62 -4.61 15.14
C ARG A 214 18.21 -5.85 15.80
N ILE A 215 18.30 -6.97 15.07
CA ILE A 215 18.92 -8.18 15.62
C ILE A 215 20.40 -7.95 15.89
N ARG A 216 21.13 -7.29 14.99
CA ARG A 216 22.54 -6.92 15.20
C ARG A 216 22.71 -6.07 16.47
N GLU A 217 21.90 -5.04 16.65
CA GLU A 217 21.91 -4.18 17.85
C GLU A 217 21.75 -5.03 19.13
N GLN A 218 20.83 -6.01 19.10
CA GLN A 218 20.60 -6.90 20.23
C GLN A 218 21.76 -7.87 20.47
N LEU A 219 22.38 -8.43 19.42
CA LEU A 219 23.56 -9.30 19.54
C LEU A 219 24.75 -8.56 20.14
N VAL A 220 24.97 -7.31 19.72
CA VAL A 220 26.02 -6.43 20.27
C VAL A 220 25.74 -6.15 21.75
N LYS A 221 24.50 -5.79 22.10
CA LYS A 221 24.07 -5.51 23.49
C LYS A 221 24.26 -6.72 24.41
N MET A 222 23.99 -7.92 23.92
CA MET A 222 24.14 -9.17 24.67
C MET A 222 25.57 -9.75 24.62
N ASN A 223 26.48 -9.10 23.88
CA ASN A 223 27.84 -9.57 23.61
C ASN A 223 27.91 -11.00 23.03
N ILE A 224 26.94 -11.37 22.18
CA ILE A 224 26.93 -12.65 21.47
C ILE A 224 27.89 -12.55 20.28
N GLN A 225 28.75 -13.55 20.11
CA GLN A 225 29.78 -13.58 19.06
C GLN A 225 29.51 -14.70 18.07
N ASN A 226 29.97 -14.52 16.82
CA ASN A 226 30.05 -15.58 15.84
C ASN A 226 31.27 -16.48 16.14
N ASN A 227 31.15 -17.30 17.16
CA ASN A 227 32.23 -18.13 17.69
C ASN A 227 31.91 -19.64 17.67
N GLY A 228 30.79 -20.04 17.05
CA GLY A 228 30.35 -21.44 17.04
C GLY A 228 29.82 -21.95 18.39
N GLY A 229 29.72 -21.11 19.42
CA GLY A 229 29.24 -21.50 20.75
C GLY A 229 27.73 -21.74 20.84
N PRO A 230 27.21 -22.12 22.03
CA PRO A 230 25.80 -22.45 22.19
C PRO A 230 24.84 -21.30 21.85
N GLN A 231 25.16 -20.08 22.28
CA GLN A 231 24.34 -18.89 21.96
C GLN A 231 24.38 -18.61 20.46
N HIS A 232 25.54 -18.70 19.81
CA HIS A 232 25.64 -18.59 18.35
C HIS A 232 24.70 -19.59 17.66
N GLY A 233 24.71 -20.86 18.07
CA GLY A 233 23.81 -21.88 17.53
C GLY A 233 22.32 -21.55 17.71
N VAL A 234 21.93 -20.98 18.85
CA VAL A 234 20.55 -20.50 19.07
C VAL A 234 20.19 -19.38 18.09
N VAL A 235 21.07 -18.39 17.92
CA VAL A 235 20.83 -17.28 16.97
C VAL A 235 20.72 -17.82 15.56
N THR A 236 21.63 -18.68 15.11
CA THR A 236 21.59 -19.28 13.78
C THR A 236 20.26 -19.98 13.53
N ALA A 237 19.77 -20.78 14.49
CA ALA A 237 18.49 -21.49 14.36
C ALA A 237 17.29 -20.53 14.31
N GLU A 238 17.30 -19.43 15.06
CA GLU A 238 16.26 -18.39 15.00
C GLU A 238 16.26 -17.65 13.65
N ILE A 239 17.46 -17.33 13.12
CA ILE A 239 17.61 -16.72 11.81
C ILE A 239 17.12 -17.65 10.69
N ILE A 240 17.43 -18.94 10.77
CA ILE A 240 16.92 -19.94 9.81
C ILE A 240 15.39 -19.95 9.83
N PHE A 241 14.76 -19.97 11.02
CA PHE A 241 13.31 -19.92 11.15
C PHE A 241 12.69 -18.63 10.54
N TYR A 242 13.31 -17.48 10.79
CA TYR A 242 12.89 -16.21 10.19
C TYR A 242 13.03 -16.23 8.66
N LEU A 243 14.17 -16.67 8.12
CA LEU A 243 14.40 -16.74 6.68
C LEU A 243 13.42 -17.69 5.99
N GLU A 244 13.09 -18.83 6.62
CA GLU A 244 12.10 -19.75 6.09
C GLU A 244 10.70 -19.14 6.00
N THR A 245 10.34 -18.32 6.99
CA THR A 245 9.13 -17.50 6.91
C THR A 245 9.19 -16.59 5.68
N MET A 246 10.27 -15.82 5.52
CA MET A 246 10.41 -14.88 4.40
C MET A 246 10.38 -15.58 3.02
N ARG A 247 10.98 -16.76 2.90
CA ARG A 247 10.93 -17.59 1.67
C ARG A 247 9.51 -18.05 1.36
N THR A 248 8.76 -18.46 2.38
CA THR A 248 7.36 -18.90 2.23
C THR A 248 6.47 -17.77 1.71
N LEU A 249 6.71 -16.54 2.15
CA LEU A 249 5.94 -15.38 1.68
C LEU A 249 6.21 -15.05 0.21
N ARG A 250 7.40 -15.38 -0.32
CA ARG A 250 7.82 -15.03 -1.68
C ARG A 250 7.77 -13.53 -1.98
N ALA A 251 7.86 -12.72 -0.93
CA ALA A 251 7.81 -11.26 -0.99
C ALA A 251 9.21 -10.62 -1.15
N LEU A 252 10.26 -11.43 -1.32
CA LEU A 252 11.62 -10.94 -1.53
C LEU A 252 12.37 -11.83 -2.52
N PRO A 253 13.22 -11.25 -3.38
CA PRO A 253 14.14 -12.01 -4.21
C PRO A 253 15.09 -12.89 -3.37
N GLU A 254 15.39 -14.08 -3.88
CA GLU A 254 16.17 -15.10 -3.18
C GLU A 254 17.60 -14.64 -2.79
N LYS A 255 18.16 -13.67 -3.54
CA LYS A 255 19.46 -13.05 -3.23
C LYS A 255 19.52 -12.45 -1.81
N TYR A 256 18.40 -11.95 -1.30
CA TYR A 256 18.31 -11.36 0.05
C TYR A 256 18.11 -12.41 1.15
N LEU A 257 17.78 -13.65 0.78
CA LEU A 257 17.40 -14.72 1.71
C LEU A 257 18.46 -15.84 1.79
N SER A 258 19.65 -15.60 1.24
CA SER A 258 20.79 -16.50 1.36
C SER A 258 21.44 -16.39 2.74
N ASP A 259 22.14 -17.44 3.19
CA ASP A 259 22.84 -17.43 4.48
C ASP A 259 23.86 -16.28 4.55
N ARG A 260 24.58 -16.03 3.45
CA ARG A 260 25.54 -14.92 3.34
C ARG A 260 24.88 -13.53 3.47
N ALA A 261 23.61 -13.41 3.08
CA ALA A 261 22.88 -12.14 3.21
C ALA A 261 22.64 -11.75 4.69
N MET A 262 22.79 -12.70 5.61
CA MET A 262 22.69 -12.48 7.05
C MET A 262 24.04 -12.25 7.73
N ASP A 263 25.18 -12.42 7.05
CA ASP A 263 26.51 -12.23 7.66
C ASP A 263 26.68 -10.85 8.30
N TYR A 264 26.00 -9.84 7.74
CA TYR A 264 25.97 -8.47 8.27
C TYR A 264 25.56 -8.40 9.75
N ILE A 265 24.70 -9.30 10.25
CA ILE A 265 24.23 -9.27 11.64
C ILE A 265 25.36 -9.51 12.65
N TRP A 266 26.45 -10.12 12.22
CA TRP A 266 27.61 -10.45 13.06
C TRP A 266 28.70 -9.38 13.05
N THR A 267 28.62 -8.43 12.13
CA THR A 267 29.58 -7.32 12.08
C THR A 267 29.32 -6.37 13.26
N ARG A 268 30.39 -5.84 13.87
CA ARG A 268 30.32 -4.92 15.01
C ARG A 268 30.33 -3.48 14.54
#